data_AF-A0A7C3GP61-F1
#
_entry.id   AF-A0A7C3GP61-F1
#
_cell.length_a   1.000
_cell.length_b   1.000
_cell.length_c   1.000
_cell.angle_alpha   90.00
_cell.angle_beta   90.00
_cell.angle_gamma   90.00
#
_symmetry.space_group_name_H-M   'P 1'
#
loop_
_entity.id
_entity.type
_entity.pdbx_description
1 polymer ?
#
loop_
_entity_poly.entity_id
_entity_poly.type
_entity_poly.pdbx_seq_one_letter_code
_entity_poly.pdbx_strand_id
1 'polypeptide(L)'
;MRAPHFVQLARMDDHRFISACRHGLVHLTWGRVTLRFRREEFRQMADLLSQVQRHHPPITRRVGALIVTRQFGGDWELRVGPMALHLDSETGEAFIPIAQEAVRQLDEVLASGMWDQEPEKAPASLEEQLHIPFSSN
;
A
#
# COMPACT_ATOMS: atom_id res chain seq x y z
N MET A 1 -5.15 8.79 -20.63
CA MET A 1 -5.94 8.06 -19.60
C MET A 1 -5.61 8.60 -18.20
N ARG A 2 -6.59 8.85 -17.31
CA ARG A 2 -6.31 9.33 -15.93
C ARG A 2 -5.68 8.22 -15.08
N ALA A 3 -4.56 8.51 -14.42
CA ALA A 3 -3.95 7.57 -13.48
C ALA A 3 -4.92 7.23 -12.33
N PRO A 4 -5.07 5.95 -11.95
CA PRO A 4 -5.99 5.55 -10.89
C PRO A 4 -5.57 6.17 -9.55
N HIS A 5 -6.55 6.69 -8.79
CA HIS A 5 -6.31 7.29 -7.47
C HIS A 5 -5.75 6.28 -6.46
N PHE A 6 -6.14 5.01 -6.61
CA PHE A 6 -5.67 3.88 -5.83
C PHE A 6 -5.26 2.74 -6.76
N VAL A 7 -4.14 2.13 -6.44
CA VAL A 7 -3.63 0.93 -7.11
C VAL A 7 -3.57 -0.17 -6.05
N GLN A 8 -4.22 -1.29 -6.31
CA GLN A 8 -4.07 -2.47 -5.46
C GLN A 8 -2.69 -3.08 -5.72
N LEU A 9 -1.88 -3.19 -4.67
CA LEU A 9 -0.51 -3.69 -4.74
C LEU A 9 -0.50 -5.21 -4.53
N ALA A 10 -1.22 -5.70 -3.53
CA ALA A 10 -1.34 -7.11 -3.25
C ALA A 10 -2.65 -7.41 -2.52
N ARG A 11 -3.10 -8.66 -2.58
CA ARG A 11 -4.35 -9.10 -1.94
C ARG A 11 -4.16 -10.46 -1.31
N MET A 12 -4.59 -10.59 -0.06
CA MET A 12 -4.72 -11.87 0.62
C MET A 12 -6.13 -12.44 0.41
N ASP A 13 -7.15 -11.60 0.58
CA ASP A 13 -8.55 -11.89 0.23
C ASP A 13 -9.36 -10.59 0.03
N ASP A 14 -10.68 -10.69 -0.08
CA ASP A 14 -11.58 -9.56 -0.32
C ASP A 14 -11.65 -8.53 0.82
N HIS A 15 -11.19 -8.89 2.02
CA HIS A 15 -11.19 -8.02 3.20
C HIS A 15 -9.78 -7.70 3.71
N ARG A 16 -8.75 -8.34 3.17
CA ARG A 16 -7.35 -8.18 3.56
C ARG A 16 -6.50 -7.90 2.32
N PHE A 17 -6.20 -6.63 2.11
CA PHE A 17 -5.47 -6.19 0.91
C PHE A 17 -4.63 -4.95 1.17
N ILE A 18 -3.66 -4.74 0.29
CA ILE A 18 -2.72 -3.64 0.33
C ILE A 18 -2.89 -2.82 -0.95
N SER A 19 -3.09 -1.53 -0.79
CA SER A 19 -3.19 -0.59 -1.91
C SER A 19 -2.29 0.61 -1.66
N ALA A 20 -1.94 1.34 -2.72
CA ALA A 20 -1.27 2.62 -2.60
C ALA A 20 -2.05 3.69 -3.35
N CYS A 21 -1.94 4.92 -2.86
CA CYS A 21 -2.58 6.07 -3.50
C CYS A 21 -1.56 7.04 -4.09
N ARG A 22 -2.02 7.86 -5.03
CA ARG A 22 -1.20 8.91 -5.67
C ARG A 22 -0.56 9.89 -4.68
N HIS A 23 -1.13 10.04 -3.48
CA HIS A 23 -0.60 10.94 -2.44
C HIS A 23 0.60 10.35 -1.68
N GLY A 24 1.10 9.18 -2.10
CA GLY A 24 2.31 8.58 -1.53
C GLY A 24 2.09 7.81 -0.23
N LEU A 25 0.86 7.37 0.03
CA LEU A 25 0.52 6.50 1.15
C LEU A 25 0.23 5.08 0.69
N VAL A 26 0.63 4.12 1.51
CA VAL A 26 0.25 2.71 1.41
C VAL A 26 -0.82 2.43 2.47
N HIS A 27 -1.87 1.73 2.05
CA HIS A 27 -3.05 1.41 2.83
C HIS A 27 -3.12 -0.11 2.99
N LEU A 28 -2.92 -0.58 4.22
CA LEU A 28 -3.18 -1.97 4.61
C LEU A 28 -4.59 -2.04 5.18
N THR A 29 -5.50 -2.64 4.43
CA THR A 29 -6.87 -2.91 4.88
C THR A 29 -6.94 -4.29 5.50
N TRP A 30 -7.51 -4.37 6.69
CA TRP A 30 -7.71 -5.60 7.45
C TRP A 30 -9.11 -5.62 8.04
N GLY A 31 -10.04 -6.27 7.34
CA GLY A 31 -11.45 -6.23 7.68
C GLY A 31 -12.02 -4.82 7.59
N ARG A 32 -12.34 -4.23 8.75
CA ARG A 32 -12.89 -2.86 8.87
C ARG A 32 -11.85 -1.81 9.24
N VAL A 33 -10.60 -2.21 9.40
CA VAL A 33 -9.51 -1.32 9.83
C VAL A 33 -8.59 -1.06 8.64
N THR A 34 -8.14 0.18 8.48
CA THR A 34 -7.11 0.53 7.50
C THR A 34 -5.95 1.21 8.20
N LEU A 35 -4.78 0.58 8.18
CA LEU A 35 -3.52 1.19 8.60
C LEU A 35 -2.91 1.93 7.40
N ARG A 36 -2.38 3.13 7.66
CA ARG A 36 -1.74 3.97 6.64
C ARG A 36 -0.28 4.11 6.96
N PHE A 37 0.54 3.93 5.94
CA PHE A 37 2.00 4.02 6.03
C PHE A 37 2.51 5.00 4.99
N ARG A 38 3.57 5.73 5.32
CA ARG A 38 4.44 6.28 4.29
C ARG A 38 5.13 5.11 3.57
N ARG A 39 5.54 5.33 2.32
CA ARG A 39 6.24 4.31 1.50
C ARG A 39 7.39 3.66 2.26
N GLU A 40 8.23 4.48 2.88
CA GLU A 40 9.40 3.99 3.63
C GLU A 40 9.02 3.21 4.90
N GLU A 41 8.01 3.69 5.64
CA GLU A 41 7.50 2.96 6.82
C GLU A 41 6.93 1.59 6.41
N PHE A 42 6.26 1.51 5.25
CA PHE A 42 5.75 0.25 4.73
C PHE A 42 6.86 -0.72 4.34
N ARG A 43 7.93 -0.24 3.68
CA ARG A 43 9.12 -1.07 3.39
C ARG A 43 9.76 -1.60 4.66
N GLN A 44 9.95 -0.74 5.66
CA GLN A 44 10.48 -1.13 6.97
C GLN A 44 9.60 -2.18 7.65
N MET A 45 8.28 -2.06 7.56
CA MET A 45 7.35 -3.07 8.10
C MET A 45 7.53 -4.43 7.40
N ALA A 46 7.57 -4.46 6.07
CA ALA A 46 7.74 -5.70 5.30
C ALA A 46 9.09 -6.39 5.60
N ASP A 47 10.16 -5.61 5.70
CA ASP A 47 11.48 -6.12 6.08
C ASP A 47 11.47 -6.66 7.52
N LEU A 48 10.83 -5.95 8.45
CA LEU A 48 10.75 -6.37 9.86
C LEU A 48 10.02 -7.70 10.02
N LEU A 49 8.90 -7.88 9.32
CA LEU A 49 8.16 -9.15 9.27
C LEU A 49 9.06 -10.30 8.78
N SER A 50 9.79 -10.05 7.69
CA SER A 50 10.69 -11.03 7.07
C SER A 50 11.86 -11.40 7.97
N GLN A 51 12.41 -10.44 8.72
CA GLN A 51 13.48 -10.70 9.68
C GLN A 51 12.99 -11.55 10.86
N VAL A 52 11.82 -11.23 11.40
CA VAL A 52 11.20 -12.00 12.49
C VAL A 52 10.94 -13.44 12.08
N GLN A 53 10.47 -13.68 10.85
CA GLN A 53 10.22 -15.03 10.33
C GLN A 53 11.44 -15.95 10.38
N ARG A 54 12.63 -15.39 10.09
CA ARG A 54 13.89 -16.16 10.02
C ARG A 54 14.41 -16.63 11.38
N HIS A 55 13.80 -16.19 12.47
CA HIS A 55 14.28 -16.48 13.83
C HIS A 55 13.24 -17.32 14.57
N HIS A 56 13.73 -18.17 15.48
CA HIS A 56 12.86 -18.94 16.34
C HIS A 56 12.11 -18.03 17.32
N PRO A 57 10.79 -18.23 17.53
CA PRO A 57 10.06 -17.52 18.57
C PRO A 57 10.56 -17.94 19.96
N PRO A 58 10.42 -17.06 20.97
CA PRO A 58 9.80 -15.74 20.91
C PRO A 58 10.82 -14.72 20.41
N ILE A 59 10.35 -13.80 19.58
CA ILE A 59 11.20 -12.71 19.13
C ILE A 59 10.38 -11.45 18.96
N THR A 60 10.96 -10.33 19.39
CA THR A 60 10.43 -9.00 19.15
C THR A 60 11.50 -8.19 18.43
N ARG A 61 11.10 -7.53 17.35
CA ARG A 61 11.93 -6.58 16.61
C ARG A 61 11.20 -5.25 16.49
N ARG A 62 11.97 -4.17 16.46
CA ARG A 62 11.45 -2.80 16.42
C ARG A 62 12.25 -1.94 15.46
N VAL A 63 11.54 -1.13 14.67
CA VAL A 63 12.11 -0.06 13.84
C VAL A 63 11.24 1.18 14.02
N GLY A 64 11.78 2.23 14.65
CA GLY A 64 11.02 3.45 14.93
C GLY A 64 9.78 3.20 15.79
N ALA A 65 8.60 3.45 15.23
CA ALA A 65 7.29 3.22 15.85
C ALA A 65 6.66 1.85 15.49
N LEU A 66 7.33 1.07 14.64
CA LEU A 66 6.90 -0.26 14.21
C LEU A 66 7.52 -1.32 15.11
N ILE A 67 6.68 -2.23 15.62
CA ILE A 67 7.11 -3.38 16.42
C ILE A 67 6.45 -4.62 15.84
N VAL A 68 7.23 -5.68 15.63
CA VAL A 68 6.72 -7.00 15.28
C VAL A 68 7.16 -7.97 16.36
N THR A 69 6.22 -8.70 16.91
CA THR A 69 6.45 -9.76 17.89
C THR A 69 5.91 -11.07 17.35
N ARG A 70 6.69 -12.14 17.46
CA ARG A 70 6.23 -13.52 17.25
C ARG A 70 6.34 -14.28 18.58
N GLN A 71 5.24 -14.82 19.07
CA GLN A 71 5.16 -15.52 20.34
C GLN A 71 5.47 -17.01 20.21
N PHE A 72 5.69 -17.71 21.33
CA PHE A 72 5.93 -19.16 21.34
C PHE A 72 4.82 -19.98 20.68
N GLY A 73 3.57 -19.52 20.77
CA GLY A 73 2.41 -20.16 20.13
C GLY A 73 2.35 -19.97 18.60
N GLY A 74 3.30 -19.24 18.02
CA GLY A 74 3.32 -18.90 16.60
C GLY A 74 2.55 -17.62 16.26
N ASP A 75 1.72 -17.12 17.17
CA ASP A 75 0.95 -15.89 16.98
C ASP A 75 1.85 -14.67 16.79
N TRP A 76 1.38 -13.76 15.95
CA TRP A 76 2.07 -12.53 15.58
C TRP A 76 1.33 -11.30 16.10
N GLU A 77 2.10 -10.30 16.46
CA GLU A 77 1.60 -8.97 16.79
C GLU A 77 2.40 -7.95 15.98
N LEU A 78 1.71 -7.22 15.11
CA LEU A 78 2.24 -6.04 14.41
C LEU A 78 1.68 -4.79 15.09
N ARG A 79 2.53 -3.99 15.73
CA ARG A 79 2.16 -2.72 16.35
C ARG A 79 2.70 -1.55 15.53
N VAL A 80 1.81 -0.59 15.27
CA VAL A 80 2.08 0.66 14.56
C VAL A 80 1.59 1.81 15.44
N GLY A 81 2.51 2.41 16.19
CA GLY A 81 2.15 3.39 17.21
C GLY A 81 1.20 2.79 18.27
N PRO A 82 0.00 3.37 18.51
CA PRO A 82 -0.95 2.84 19.48
C PRO A 82 -1.80 1.67 18.96
N MET A 83 -1.77 1.38 17.66
CA MET A 83 -2.58 0.31 17.06
C MET A 83 -1.79 -1.00 17.03
N ALA A 84 -2.44 -2.10 17.40
CA ALA A 84 -1.88 -3.44 17.29
C ALA A 84 -2.80 -4.32 16.44
N LEU A 85 -2.20 -5.05 15.50
CA LEU A 85 -2.83 -6.07 14.69
C LEU A 85 -2.33 -7.43 15.18
N HIS A 86 -3.24 -8.22 15.74
CA HIS A 86 -2.95 -9.59 16.19
C HIS A 86 -3.33 -10.56 15.08
N LEU A 87 -2.39 -11.42 14.71
CA LEU A 87 -2.55 -12.43 13.67
C LEU A 87 -2.23 -13.79 14.26
N ASP A 88 -3.04 -14.79 13.94
CA ASP A 88 -2.67 -16.18 14.23
C ASP A 88 -1.43 -16.58 13.41
N SER A 89 -0.83 -17.72 13.77
CA SER A 89 0.38 -18.23 13.12
C SER A 89 0.25 -18.37 11.60
N GLU A 90 -0.86 -18.95 11.10
CA GLU A 90 -1.06 -19.19 9.67
C GLU A 90 -1.19 -17.87 8.90
N THR A 91 -2.01 -16.97 9.41
CA THR A 91 -2.25 -15.65 8.84
C THR A 91 -0.99 -14.79 8.88
N GLY A 92 -0.23 -14.85 9.97
CA GLY A 92 1.04 -14.14 10.10
C GLY A 92 2.05 -14.59 9.06
N GLU A 93 2.23 -15.91 8.88
CA GLU A 93 3.12 -16.48 7.87
C GLU A 93 2.65 -16.15 6.44
N ALA A 94 1.35 -16.23 6.17
CA ALA A 94 0.78 -15.89 4.87
C ALA A 94 0.86 -14.38 4.54
N PHE A 95 0.89 -13.52 5.56
CA PHE A 95 0.95 -12.07 5.35
C PHE A 95 2.32 -11.60 4.85
N ILE A 96 3.41 -12.26 5.23
CA ILE A 96 4.78 -11.89 4.85
C ILE A 96 5.00 -11.84 3.34
N PRO A 97 4.71 -12.90 2.56
CA PRO A 97 4.89 -12.86 1.11
C PRO A 97 3.98 -11.81 0.45
N ILE A 98 2.78 -11.58 0.99
CA ILE A 98 1.86 -10.53 0.49
C ILE A 98 2.44 -9.13 0.73
N ALA A 99 3.04 -8.88 1.89
CA ALA A 99 3.70 -7.62 2.20
C ALA A 99 4.92 -7.38 1.30
N GLN A 100 5.74 -8.42 1.05
CA GLN A 100 6.89 -8.32 0.14
C GLN A 100 6.46 -8.07 -1.31
N GLU A 101 5.45 -8.78 -1.79
CA GLU A 101 4.90 -8.57 -3.14
C GLU A 101 4.35 -7.15 -3.29
N ALA A 102 3.68 -6.62 -2.26
CA ALA A 102 3.21 -5.24 -2.28
C ALA A 102 4.36 -4.22 -2.35
N VAL A 103 5.50 -4.49 -1.70
CA VAL A 103 6.69 -3.64 -1.83
C VAL A 103 7.21 -3.66 -3.26
N ARG A 104 7.33 -4.85 -3.87
CA ARG A 104 7.78 -4.99 -5.26
C ARG A 104 6.88 -4.22 -6.24
N GLN A 105 5.56 -4.38 -6.09
CA GLN A 105 4.56 -3.69 -6.92
C GLN A 105 4.58 -2.18 -6.69
N LEU A 106 4.79 -1.73 -5.45
CA LEU A 106 4.95 -0.31 -5.16
C LEU A 106 6.16 0.27 -5.90
N ASP A 107 7.30 -0.43 -5.90
CA ASP A 107 8.50 0.02 -6.58
C ASP A 107 8.31 0.08 -8.10
N GLU A 108 7.60 -0.88 -8.69
CA GLU A 108 7.22 -0.86 -10.12
C GLU A 108 6.32 0.33 -10.47
N VAL A 109 5.30 0.59 -9.65
CA VAL A 109 4.41 1.74 -9.82
C VAL A 109 5.22 3.05 -9.78
N LEU A 110 6.15 3.19 -8.84
CA LEU A 110 6.98 4.38 -8.72
C LEU A 110 7.96 4.52 -9.89
N ALA A 111 8.59 3.43 -10.30
CA ALA A 111 9.53 3.43 -11.43
C ALA A 111 8.85 3.74 -12.77
N SER A 112 7.58 3.36 -12.93
CA SER A 112 6.81 3.62 -14.15
C SER A 112 6.45 5.10 -14.36
N GLY A 113 6.60 5.95 -13.35
CA GLY A 113 6.13 7.34 -13.38
C GLY A 113 4.60 7.46 -13.52
N MET A 114 3.84 6.38 -13.27
CA MET A 114 2.38 6.35 -13.47
C MET A 114 1.66 7.48 -12.72
N TRP A 115 2.15 7.89 -11.55
CA TRP A 115 1.56 8.98 -10.78
C TRP A 115 2.09 10.37 -11.13
N ASP A 116 3.15 10.47 -11.93
CA ASP A 116 3.76 11.74 -12.36
C ASP A 116 3.19 12.21 -13.71
N GLN A 117 2.39 11.38 -14.38
CA GLN A 117 1.71 11.78 -15.62
C GLN A 117 0.60 12.80 -15.30
N GLU A 118 0.75 14.03 -15.78
CA GLU A 118 -0.35 14.99 -15.80
C GLU A 118 -1.54 14.37 -16.55
N PRO A 119 -2.78 14.60 -16.08
CA PRO A 119 -3.95 14.16 -16.83
C PRO A 119 -3.89 14.82 -18.20
N GLU A 120 -3.67 14.01 -19.23
CA GLU A 120 -3.82 14.37 -20.63
C GLU A 120 -5.04 15.30 -20.75
N LYS A 121 -4.80 16.56 -21.16
CA LYS A 121 -5.84 17.58 -21.28
C LYS A 121 -7.05 16.91 -21.93
N ALA A 122 -8.18 16.93 -21.23
CA ALA A 122 -9.43 16.48 -21.81
C ALA A 122 -9.54 17.11 -23.21
N PRO A 123 -9.93 16.35 -24.25
CA PRO A 123 -10.21 16.98 -25.53
C PRO A 123 -11.15 18.15 -25.26
N ALA A 124 -10.80 19.30 -25.85
CA ALA A 124 -11.50 20.56 -25.67
C ALA A 124 -13.01 20.33 -25.57
N SER A 125 -13.63 20.92 -24.56
CA SER A 125 -15.08 20.79 -24.37
C SER A 125 -15.80 21.16 -25.68
N LEU A 126 -16.97 20.58 -25.93
CA LEU A 126 -17.76 20.86 -27.14
C LEU A 126 -18.03 22.37 -27.32
N GLU A 127 -18.01 23.12 -26.21
CA GLU A 127 -18.12 24.58 -26.15
C GLU A 127 -16.89 25.32 -26.75
N GLU A 128 -15.67 24.77 -26.63
CA GLU A 128 -14.46 25.34 -27.23
C GLU A 128 -14.37 25.08 -28.75
N GLN A 129 -15.09 24.08 -29.27
CA GLN A 129 -15.16 23.80 -30.71
C GLN A 129 -16.19 24.67 -31.45
N LEU A 130 -17.07 25.39 -30.73
CA LEU A 130 -18.14 26.21 -31.30
C LEU A 130 -17.78 27.69 -31.49
N HIS A 131 -16.53 28.09 -31.28
CA HIS A 131 -16.02 29.40 -31.72
C HIS A 131 -15.80 29.42 -33.25
N ILE A 132 -16.89 29.26 -33.99
CA ILE A 132 -16.97 29.64 -35.40
C ILE A 132 -17.03 31.17 -35.40
N PRO A 133 -16.08 31.90 -36.02
CA PRO A 133 -16.23 33.33 -36.19
C PRO A 133 -17.40 33.55 -37.16
N PHE A 134 -18.55 33.99 -36.65
CA PHE A 134 -19.59 34.52 -37.51
C PHE A 134 -19.03 35.77 -38.19
N SER A 135 -18.67 35.62 -39.47
CA SER A 135 -18.34 36.72 -40.36
C SER A 135 -19.51 37.68 -40.41
N SER A 136 -19.29 38.92 -39.99
CA SER A 136 -20.21 40.03 -40.20
C SER A 136 -20.37 40.26 -41.71
N ASN A 137 -21.59 40.22 -42.21
CA ASN A 137 -21.98 40.79 -43.50
C ASN A 137 -23.12 41.76 -43.26
#